data_AF-A0A9P0FLT3-F1
#
_entry.id   AF-A0A9P0FLT3-F1
#
_cell.length_a   1.000
_cell.length_b   1.000
_cell.length_c   1.000
_cell.angle_alpha   90.00
_cell.angle_beta   90.00
_cell.angle_gamma   90.00
#
_symmetry.space_group_name_H-M   'P 1'
#
loop_
_entity.id
_entity.type
_entity.pdbx_description
1 polymer ?
#
loop_
_entity_poly.entity_id
_entity_poly.type
_entity_poly.pdbx_seq_one_letter_code
_entity_poly.pdbx_strand_id
1 'polypeptide(L)'
;MLNNEYAIESSYSILFFFKNANELDSLLSVSEERDEQATRGCKVSMELMQSKHDQLIVIDSEILELMLESEASENDIGTQCENSEEYKRKYLDLQCKYESVFKCVADEEISLAKLDIKS
;
A
#
# COMPACT_ATOMS: atom_id res chain seq x y z
N MET A 1 22.24 -21.35 -6.05
CA MET A 1 21.03 -21.97 -5.47
C MET A 1 20.29 -21.05 -4.47
N LEU A 2 20.57 -19.73 -4.44
CA LEU A 2 19.90 -18.75 -3.57
C LEU A 2 18.60 -18.16 -4.14
N ASN A 3 18.32 -18.34 -5.44
CA ASN A 3 17.20 -17.68 -6.12
C ASN A 3 15.81 -18.18 -5.69
N ASN A 4 15.70 -19.33 -5.00
CA ASN A 4 14.39 -19.94 -4.77
C ASN A 4 13.68 -19.43 -3.50
N GLU A 5 14.42 -19.12 -2.43
CA GLU A 5 13.81 -18.63 -1.18
C GLU A 5 13.30 -17.20 -1.32
N TYR A 6 14.08 -16.29 -1.92
CA TYR A 6 13.67 -14.91 -2.19
C TYR A 6 12.51 -14.81 -3.18
N ALA A 7 12.47 -15.66 -4.21
CA ALA A 7 11.35 -15.70 -5.15
C ALA A 7 10.06 -16.16 -4.47
N ILE A 8 10.14 -17.12 -3.55
CA ILE A 8 8.99 -17.60 -2.77
C ILE A 8 8.51 -16.52 -1.79
N GLU A 9 9.43 -15.89 -1.05
CA GLU A 9 9.10 -14.85 -0.07
C GLU A 9 8.53 -13.59 -0.72
N SER A 10 9.09 -13.17 -1.86
CA SER A 10 8.54 -12.10 -2.70
C SER A 10 7.14 -12.45 -3.19
N SER A 11 6.93 -13.66 -3.74
CA SER A 11 5.62 -14.10 -4.24
C SER A 11 4.55 -14.12 -3.14
N TYR A 12 4.87 -14.62 -1.94
CA TYR A 12 3.95 -14.60 -0.81
C TYR A 12 3.64 -13.19 -0.33
N SER A 13 4.65 -12.32 -0.27
CA SER A 13 4.51 -10.92 0.16
C SER A 13 3.66 -10.12 -0.82
N ILE A 14 3.83 -10.34 -2.12
CA ILE A 14 3.04 -9.72 -3.19
C ILE A 14 1.58 -10.18 -3.12
N LEU A 15 1.33 -11.48 -2.99
CA LEU A 15 -0.04 -12.01 -2.86
C LEU A 15 -0.75 -11.45 -1.62
N PHE A 16 -0.03 -11.37 -0.50
CA PHE A 16 -0.57 -10.80 0.73
C PHE A 16 -0.85 -9.31 0.56
N PHE A 17 0.05 -8.56 -0.08
CA PHE A 17 -0.15 -7.14 -0.39
C PHE A 17 -1.43 -6.92 -1.19
N PHE A 18 -1.60 -7.64 -2.32
CA PHE A 18 -2.78 -7.45 -3.17
C PHE A 18 -4.09 -7.85 -2.50
N LYS A 19 -4.07 -8.87 -1.64
CA LYS A 19 -5.24 -9.21 -0.83
C LYS A 19 -5.66 -8.04 0.06
N ASN A 20 -4.72 -7.47 0.83
CA ASN A 20 -5.01 -6.33 1.72
C ASN A 20 -5.37 -5.07 0.93
N ALA A 21 -4.74 -4.87 -0.23
CA ALA A 21 -5.07 -3.76 -1.12
C ALA A 21 -6.52 -3.81 -1.60
N ASN A 22 -7.01 -5.00 -1.98
CA ASN A 22 -8.40 -5.17 -2.42
C ASN A 22 -9.40 -5.05 -1.26
N GLU A 23 -9.04 -5.50 -0.06
CA GLU A 23 -9.84 -5.31 1.14
C GLU A 23 -9.97 -3.81 1.48
N LEU A 24 -8.86 -3.06 1.48
CA LEU A 24 -8.90 -1.62 1.72
C LEU A 24 -9.67 -0.89 0.63
N ASP A 25 -9.47 -1.23 -0.64
CA ASP A 25 -10.18 -0.61 -1.76
C ASP A 25 -11.70 -0.77 -1.62
N SER A 26 -12.13 -1.96 -1.19
CA SER A 26 -13.54 -2.26 -0.93
C SER A 26 -14.08 -1.39 0.20
N LEU A 27 -13.37 -1.28 1.32
CA LEU A 27 -13.75 -0.44 2.46
C LEU A 27 -13.82 1.05 2.09
N LEU A 28 -12.87 1.55 1.30
CA LEU A 28 -12.81 2.94 0.85
C LEU A 28 -13.89 3.27 -0.21
N SER A 29 -14.44 2.26 -0.90
CA SER A 29 -15.45 2.44 -1.94
C SER A 29 -16.88 2.55 -1.40
N VAL A 30 -17.10 2.22 -0.13
CA VAL A 30 -18.42 2.37 0.50
C VAL A 30 -18.68 3.86 0.77
N SER A 31 -19.69 4.42 0.11
CA SER A 31 -20.04 5.84 0.12
C SER A 31 -21.10 6.24 1.15
N GLU A 32 -21.72 5.28 1.83
CA GLU A 32 -22.70 5.54 2.89
C GLU A 32 -22.00 5.81 4.23
N GLU A 33 -22.71 6.48 5.15
CA GLU A 33 -22.20 6.91 6.47
C GLU A 33 -21.28 5.85 7.10
N ARG A 34 -19.97 6.13 7.11
CA ARG A 34 -18.99 5.23 7.70
C ARG A 34 -19.18 5.25 9.21
N ASP A 35 -19.61 4.13 9.76
CA ASP A 35 -19.57 3.93 11.20
C ASP A 35 -18.12 3.88 11.73
N GLU A 36 -18.00 3.94 13.04
CA GLU A 36 -16.69 3.94 13.71
C GLU A 36 -15.89 2.64 13.42
N GLN A 37 -16.59 1.53 13.20
CA GLN A 37 -15.97 0.23 12.93
C GLN A 37 -15.36 0.19 11.52
N ALA A 38 -16.06 0.68 10.51
CA ALA A 38 -15.57 0.82 9.14
C ALA A 38 -14.37 1.77 9.09
N THR A 39 -14.42 2.87 9.85
CA THR A 39 -13.32 3.84 9.98
C THR A 39 -12.07 3.20 10.58
N ARG A 40 -12.21 2.45 11.68
CA ARG A 40 -11.09 1.70 12.28
C ARG A 40 -10.56 0.64 11.32
N GLY A 41 -11.44 -0.07 10.61
CA GLY A 41 -11.08 -1.05 9.59
C GLY A 41 -10.18 -0.44 8.51
N CYS A 42 -10.57 0.71 7.95
CA CYS A 42 -9.75 1.41 6.96
C CYS A 42 -8.37 1.80 7.50
N LYS A 43 -8.30 2.33 8.73
CA LYS A 43 -7.03 2.72 9.38
C LYS A 43 -6.09 1.52 9.52
N VAL A 44 -6.59 0.43 10.10
CA VAL A 44 -5.80 -0.79 10.30
C VAL A 44 -5.35 -1.40 8.96
N SER A 45 -6.24 -1.46 7.98
CA SER A 45 -5.90 -1.97 6.65
C SER A 45 -4.86 -1.09 5.93
N MET A 46 -4.90 0.24 6.11
CA MET A 46 -3.89 1.14 5.55
C MET A 46 -2.52 0.97 6.23
N GLU A 47 -2.48 0.89 7.56
CA GLU A 47 -1.23 0.63 8.31
C GLU A 47 -0.60 -0.71 7.91
N LEU A 48 -1.41 -1.76 7.80
CA LEU A 48 -0.96 -3.08 7.37
C LEU A 48 -0.43 -3.06 5.93
N MET A 49 -1.12 -2.37 5.02
CA MET A 49 -0.67 -2.21 3.64
C MET A 49 0.66 -1.46 3.58
N GLN A 50 0.81 -0.37 4.33
CA GLN A 50 2.07 0.39 4.38
C GLN A 50 3.22 -0.48 4.87
N SER A 51 3.03 -1.23 5.95
CA SER A 51 4.04 -2.16 6.45
C SER A 51 4.45 -3.21 5.40
N LYS A 52 3.50 -3.70 4.58
CA LYS A 52 3.77 -4.68 3.54
C LYS A 52 4.44 -4.08 2.31
N HIS A 53 4.06 -2.88 1.92
CA HIS A 53 4.73 -2.11 0.88
C HIS A 53 6.20 -1.87 1.23
N ASP A 54 6.48 -1.45 2.46
CA ASP A 54 7.85 -1.18 2.91
C ASP A 54 8.70 -2.46 2.91
N GLN A 55 8.13 -3.61 3.29
CA GLN A 55 8.79 -4.92 3.18
C GLN A 55 9.11 -5.28 1.72
N LEU A 56 8.17 -5.07 0.80
CA LEU A 56 8.36 -5.36 -0.62
C LEU A 56 9.45 -4.49 -1.25
N ILE A 57 9.55 -3.22 -0.86
CA ILE A 57 10.64 -2.34 -1.33
C ILE A 57 12.01 -2.91 -0.96
N VAL A 58 12.16 -3.40 0.27
CA VAL A 58 13.42 -3.99 0.74
C VAL A 58 13.72 -5.26 -0.04
N ILE A 59 12.76 -6.19 -0.12
CA ILE A 59 12.91 -7.46 -0.85
C ILE A 59 13.28 -7.21 -2.32
N ASP A 60 12.61 -6.28 -3.00
CA ASP A 60 12.91 -5.97 -4.39
C ASP A 60 14.30 -5.36 -4.57
N SER A 61 14.74 -4.53 -3.62
CA SER A 61 16.09 -3.95 -3.66
C SER A 61 17.14 -5.05 -3.54
N GLU A 62 16.94 -6.02 -2.64
CA GLU A 62 17.81 -7.18 -2.47
C GLU A 62 17.81 -8.08 -3.71
N ILE A 63 16.64 -8.34 -4.31
CA ILE A 63 16.52 -9.12 -5.55
C ILE A 63 17.27 -8.42 -6.70
N LEU A 64 17.09 -7.11 -6.87
CA LEU A 64 17.76 -6.35 -7.92
C LEU A 64 19.28 -6.35 -7.73
N GLU A 65 19.78 -6.20 -6.50
CA GLU A 65 21.21 -6.31 -6.19
C GLU A 65 21.76 -7.68 -6.59
N LEU A 66 21.08 -8.76 -6.19
CA LEU A 66 21.46 -10.14 -6.56
C LEU A 66 21.42 -10.38 -8.07
N MET A 67 20.46 -9.79 -8.78
CA MET A 67 20.36 -9.88 -10.24
C MET A 67 21.54 -9.18 -10.93
N LEU A 68 21.95 -8.02 -10.41
CA LEU A 68 23.13 -7.31 -10.91
C LEU A 68 24.42 -8.09 -10.63
N GLU A 69 24.57 -8.64 -9.43
CA GLU A 69 25.73 -9.45 -9.04
C GLU A 69 25.85 -10.75 -9.85
N SER A 70 24.71 -11.33 -10.24
CA SER A 70 24.65 -12.57 -11.04
C SER A 70 24.67 -12.34 -12.55
N GLU A 71 24.90 -11.10 -13.00
CA GLU A 71 24.89 -10.71 -14.41
C GLU A 71 23.60 -11.14 -15.13
N ALA A 72 22.45 -11.01 -14.44
CA ALA A 72 21.14 -11.29 -15.02
C ALA A 72 20.92 -10.45 -16.28
N SER A 73 20.11 -10.96 -17.20
CA SER A 73 19.85 -10.26 -18.45
C SER A 73 19.09 -8.95 -18.20
N GLU A 74 19.31 -7.94 -19.03
CA GLU A 74 18.55 -6.67 -18.97
C GLU A 74 17.04 -6.91 -19.05
N ASN A 75 16.61 -7.94 -19.77
CA ASN A 75 15.21 -8.30 -19.89
C ASN A 75 14.62 -8.85 -18.58
N ASP A 76 15.39 -9.66 -17.84
CA ASP A 76 14.97 -10.16 -16.54
C ASP A 76 14.89 -9.02 -15.52
N ILE A 77 15.90 -8.13 -15.52
CA ILE A 77 15.92 -6.94 -14.66
C ILE A 77 14.73 -6.03 -14.98
N GLY A 78 14.45 -5.81 -16.28
CA GLY A 78 13.29 -5.05 -16.73
C GLY A 78 11.97 -5.63 -16.22
N THR A 79 11.81 -6.95 -16.34
CA THR A 79 10.62 -7.67 -15.82
C THR A 79 10.47 -7.49 -14.31
N GLN A 80 11.56 -7.58 -13.54
CA GLN A 80 11.52 -7.38 -12.09
C GLN A 80 11.14 -5.94 -11.73
N CYS A 81 11.65 -4.94 -12.45
CA CYS A 81 11.27 -3.54 -12.27
C CYS A 81 9.78 -3.31 -12.58
N GLU A 82 9.26 -3.87 -13.67
CA GLU A 82 7.84 -3.76 -14.03
C GLU A 82 6.93 -4.36 -12.96
N ASN A 83 7.27 -5.54 -12.44
CA ASN A 83 6.54 -6.16 -11.33
C ASN A 83 6.57 -5.27 -10.07
N SER A 84 7.71 -4.64 -9.80
CA SER A 84 7.89 -3.73 -8.67
C SER A 84 7.01 -2.48 -8.79
N GLU A 85 6.92 -1.92 -10.00
CA GLU A 85 6.10 -0.74 -10.27
C GLU A 85 4.61 -0.99 -10.11
N GLU A 86 4.13 -2.22 -10.36
CA GLU A 86 2.71 -2.55 -10.26
C GLU A 86 2.18 -2.36 -8.83
N TYR A 87 2.83 -2.97 -7.83
CA TYR A 87 2.37 -2.86 -6.45
C TYR A 87 2.63 -1.45 -5.88
N LYS A 88 3.71 -0.77 -6.30
CA LYS A 88 3.99 0.63 -5.91
C LYS A 88 2.88 1.56 -6.38
N ARG A 89 2.42 1.39 -7.63
CA ARG A 89 1.30 2.16 -8.18
C ARG A 89 0.01 1.89 -7.42
N LYS A 90 -0.31 0.62 -7.16
CA LYS A 90 -1.51 0.24 -6.38
C LYS A 90 -1.48 0.81 -4.96
N TYR A 91 -0.31 0.82 -4.31
CA TYR A 91 -0.13 1.45 -3.00
C TYR A 91 -0.44 2.96 -3.05
N LEU A 92 0.18 3.69 -3.99
CA LEU A 92 -0.03 5.13 -4.15
C LEU A 92 -1.48 5.50 -4.45
N ASP A 93 -2.15 4.74 -5.32
CA ASP A 93 -3.56 4.96 -5.64
C ASP A 93 -4.45 4.83 -4.39
N LEU A 94 -4.23 3.77 -3.60
CA LEU A 94 -5.00 3.55 -2.38
C LEU A 94 -4.64 4.52 -1.27
N GLN A 95 -3.38 4.93 -1.15
CA GLN A 95 -2.97 5.98 -0.24
C GLN A 95 -3.68 7.30 -0.58
N CYS A 96 -3.69 7.70 -1.86
CA CYS A 96 -4.41 8.89 -2.31
C CYS A 96 -5.91 8.81 -1.99
N LYS A 97 -6.53 7.66 -2.22
CA LYS A 97 -7.96 7.43 -1.91
C LYS A 97 -8.23 7.43 -0.41
N TYR A 98 -7.35 6.86 0.39
CA TYR A 98 -7.42 6.89 1.85
C TYR A 98 -7.29 8.33 2.36
N GLU A 99 -6.32 9.09 1.86
CA GLU A 99 -6.15 10.49 2.21
C GLU A 99 -7.34 11.34 1.79
N SER A 100 -7.92 11.16 0.60
CA SER A 100 -9.12 11.92 0.21
C SER A 100 -10.31 11.66 1.14
N VAL A 101 -10.44 10.43 1.65
CA VAL A 101 -11.48 10.05 2.60
C VAL A 101 -11.23 10.59 4.01
N PHE A 102 -10.00 10.53 4.52
CA PHE A 102 -9.71 10.82 5.94
C PHE A 102 -9.08 12.20 6.18
N LYS A 103 -8.48 12.83 5.17
CA LYS A 103 -7.87 14.17 5.26
C LYS A 103 -8.91 15.28 5.07
N CYS A 104 -10.01 15.02 4.33
CA CYS A 104 -11.18 15.93 4.28
C CYS A 104 -11.88 16.07 5.65
N VAL A 105 -11.87 15.03 6.48
CA VAL A 105 -12.58 15.03 7.78
C VAL A 105 -11.87 15.93 8.80
N ALA A 106 -10.53 16.03 8.74
CA ALA A 106 -9.75 16.87 9.66
C ALA A 106 -9.98 18.38 9.44
N ASP A 107 -10.21 18.81 8.20
CA ASP A 107 -10.45 20.23 7.88
C ASP A 107 -11.90 20.66 8.22
N GLU A 108 -12.86 19.74 8.18
CA GLU A 108 -14.25 19.98 8.60
C GLU A 108 -14.40 20.06 10.12
N GLU A 109 -13.75 19.17 10.89
CA GLU A 109 -13.77 19.21 12.36
C GLU A 109 -13.13 20.50 12.92
N ILE A 110 -12.05 20.98 12.30
CA ILE A 110 -11.42 22.27 12.65
C ILE A 110 -12.34 23.45 12.32
N SER A 111 -13.13 23.35 11.25
CA SER A 111 -14.06 24.41 10.83
C SER A 111 -15.30 24.48 11.74
N LEU A 112 -15.84 23.35 12.17
CA LEU A 112 -16.94 23.27 13.13
C LEU A 112 -16.52 23.72 14.53
N ALA A 113 -15.35 23.29 15.02
CA ALA A 113 -14.82 23.73 16.31
C ALA A 113 -14.58 25.26 16.39
N LYS A 114 -14.27 25.91 15.25
CA LYS A 114 -14.12 27.37 15.17
C LYS A 114 -15.45 28.14 15.18
N LEU A 115 -16.57 27.49 14.85
CA LEU A 115 -17.91 28.09 14.89
C LEU A 115 -18.49 28.08 16.32
N ASP A 116 -18.26 27.01 17.09
CA ASP A 116 -18.73 26.91 18.47
C ASP A 116 -17.99 27.82 19.45
N ILE A 117 -16.75 28.23 19.18
CA ILE A 117 -16.00 29.17 20.03
C ILE A 117 -16.49 30.63 19.87
N LYS A 118 -17.37 30.90 18.89
CA LYS A 118 -17.94 32.25 18.63
C LYS A 118 -19.42 32.39 19.00
N SER A 119 -20.03 31.38 19.62
CA SER A 119 -21.42 31.41 20.13
C SER A 119 -21.45 31.60 21.64
#